data_AF-A0A0J9TVA1-F1
#
_entry.id   AF-A0A0J9TVA1-F1
#
_cell.length_a   1.000
_cell.length_b   1.000
_cell.length_c   1.000
_cell.angle_alpha   90.00
_cell.angle_beta   90.00
_cell.angle_gamma   90.00
#
_symmetry.space_group_name_H-M   'P 1'
#
loop_
_entity.id
_entity.type
_entity.pdbx_description
1 polymer ?
#
loop_
_entity_poly.entity_id
_entity_poly.type
_entity_poly.pdbx_seq_one_letter_code
_entity_poly.pdbx_strand_id
1 'polypeptide(L)'
;MYENLSKIKKYRTDVFAFYKKLLKAACDMLELTEIYNHQINNLSEEVFLKHKPLANMYEHYNKLSSQNSCADATDFVQLYSDQINKCQGVVSDDFCNELEKFKKDYESIIQTKNCPGVENTLPSEPKYSSSSTILTVSSTILTPLILFITYKFTPFGSIIRSRIKKSKQTLHDVDKGENIITHTYEKSNRNSGNMPFNMAYHSV
;
A
#
# COMPACT_ATOMS: atom_id res chain seq x y z
N MET A 1 -26.85 -16.07 17.42
CA MET A 1 -27.04 -14.69 17.94
C MET A 1 -27.83 -13.82 16.96
N TYR A 2 -27.36 -13.62 15.72
CA TYR A 2 -28.11 -12.88 14.68
C TYR A 2 -29.54 -13.42 14.43
N GLU A 3 -29.69 -14.75 14.34
CA GLU A 3 -30.98 -15.47 14.27
C GLU A 3 -31.99 -15.11 15.37
N ASN A 4 -31.50 -14.76 16.57
CA ASN A 4 -32.36 -14.38 17.70
C ASN A 4 -32.69 -12.88 17.65
N LEU A 5 -31.77 -12.06 17.12
CA LEU A 5 -31.96 -10.62 16.96
C LEU A 5 -32.97 -10.30 15.83
N SER A 6 -32.97 -11.07 14.75
CA SER A 6 -33.88 -10.88 13.61
C SER A 6 -35.36 -11.18 13.92
N LYS A 7 -35.61 -11.95 14.98
CA LYS A 7 -36.96 -12.31 15.46
C LYS A 7 -37.63 -11.18 16.27
N ILE A 8 -36.88 -10.13 16.65
CA ILE A 8 -37.37 -8.95 17.36
C ILE A 8 -38.05 -7.99 16.36
N LYS A 9 -39.15 -8.44 15.75
CA LYS A 9 -39.85 -7.78 14.62
C LYS A 9 -40.43 -6.38 14.91
N LYS A 10 -40.38 -5.89 16.15
CA LYS A 10 -41.00 -4.61 16.57
C LYS A 10 -40.07 -3.39 16.43
N TYR A 11 -38.76 -3.58 16.25
CA TYR A 11 -37.75 -2.51 16.17
C TYR A 11 -36.84 -2.71 14.96
N ARG A 12 -37.44 -2.72 13.76
CA ARG A 12 -36.68 -2.91 12.51
C ARG A 12 -35.61 -1.83 12.31
N THR A 13 -35.78 -0.66 12.93
CA THR A 13 -34.96 0.52 12.68
C THR A 13 -33.64 0.58 13.46
N ASP A 14 -33.33 -0.37 14.35
CA ASP A 14 -32.00 -0.31 14.99
C ASP A 14 -31.42 -1.64 15.49
N VAL A 15 -31.63 -2.73 14.76
CA VAL A 15 -30.99 -4.03 15.11
C VAL A 15 -29.47 -3.89 15.09
N PHE A 16 -28.93 -3.11 14.15
CA PHE A 16 -27.50 -2.87 14.03
C PHE A 16 -26.94 -2.06 15.21
N ALA A 17 -27.52 -0.90 15.60
CA ALA A 17 -26.95 -0.21 16.75
C ALA A 17 -27.31 -0.88 18.07
N PHE A 18 -28.39 -1.66 18.16
CA PHE A 18 -28.59 -2.56 19.30
C PHE A 18 -27.47 -3.59 19.40
N TYR A 19 -27.11 -4.25 18.29
CA TYR A 19 -25.97 -5.17 18.22
C TYR A 19 -24.66 -4.47 18.61
N LYS A 20 -24.40 -3.28 18.07
CA LYS A 20 -23.20 -2.48 18.39
C LYS A 20 -23.14 -2.09 19.87
N LYS A 21 -24.29 -1.71 20.47
CA LYS A 21 -24.41 -1.45 21.91
C LYS A 21 -24.16 -2.69 22.76
N LEU A 22 -24.68 -3.85 22.36
CA LEU A 22 -24.43 -5.13 23.04
C LEU A 22 -22.94 -5.48 23.01
N LEU A 23 -22.30 -5.36 21.84
CA LEU A 23 -20.87 -5.59 21.71
C LEU A 23 -20.07 -4.63 22.60
N LYS A 24 -20.45 -3.34 22.63
CA LYS A 24 -19.83 -2.36 23.53
C LYS A 24 -19.91 -2.80 24.99
N ALA A 25 -21.11 -3.15 25.46
CA ALA A 25 -21.31 -3.57 26.84
C ALA A 25 -20.52 -4.84 27.19
N ALA A 26 -20.43 -5.80 26.27
CA ALA A 26 -19.62 -7.00 26.43
C ALA A 26 -18.13 -6.67 26.51
N CYS A 27 -17.62 -5.79 25.65
CA CYS A 27 -16.23 -5.34 25.70
C CYS A 27 -15.91 -4.58 26.98
N ASP A 28 -16.80 -3.67 27.41
CA ASP A 28 -16.60 -2.91 28.65
C ASP A 28 -16.56 -3.85 29.88
N MET A 29 -17.39 -4.91 29.90
CA MET A 29 -17.38 -5.94 30.95
C MET A 29 -16.11 -6.80 30.96
N LEU A 30 -15.53 -7.06 29.78
CA LEU A 30 -14.34 -7.88 29.61
C LEU A 30 -13.04 -7.05 29.60
N GLU A 31 -13.12 -5.74 29.84
CA GLU A 31 -11.99 -4.80 29.75
C GLU A 31 -11.30 -4.78 28.36
N LEU A 32 -12.05 -5.07 27.29
CA LEU A 32 -11.58 -5.15 25.90
C LEU A 32 -11.75 -3.84 25.12
N THR A 33 -11.45 -2.71 25.76
CA THR A 33 -11.71 -1.36 25.21
C THR A 33 -10.94 -1.10 23.91
N GLU A 34 -9.72 -1.65 23.79
CA GLU A 34 -8.89 -1.50 22.60
C GLU A 34 -9.49 -2.21 21.38
N ILE A 35 -10.00 -3.45 21.57
CA ILE A 35 -10.70 -4.21 20.53
C ILE A 35 -11.95 -3.46 20.07
N TYR A 36 -12.72 -2.93 21.02
CA TYR A 36 -13.90 -2.15 20.69
C TYR A 36 -13.55 -0.94 19.81
N ASN A 37 -12.53 -0.16 20.19
CA ASN A 37 -12.15 1.05 19.48
C ASN A 37 -11.59 0.78 18.08
N HIS A 38 -10.76 -0.26 17.93
CA HIS A 38 -10.10 -0.55 16.66
C HIS A 38 -11.01 -1.31 15.67
N GLN A 39 -11.82 -2.26 16.15
CA GLN A 39 -12.56 -3.18 15.30
C GLN A 39 -14.07 -2.91 15.29
N ILE A 40 -14.68 -2.76 16.46
CA ILE A 40 -16.15 -2.73 16.59
C ILE A 40 -16.72 -1.33 16.34
N ASN A 41 -15.99 -0.28 16.73
CA ASN A 41 -16.44 1.09 16.57
C ASN A 41 -16.57 1.47 15.09
N ASN A 42 -15.71 0.91 14.24
CA ASN A 42 -15.73 1.11 12.79
C ASN A 42 -16.57 0.06 12.04
N LEU A 43 -17.21 -0.87 12.76
CA LEU A 43 -18.14 -1.81 12.15
C LEU A 43 -19.21 -1.02 11.40
N SER A 44 -19.40 -1.34 10.12
CA SER A 44 -20.42 -0.76 9.27
C SER A 44 -21.66 -1.65 9.25
N GLU A 45 -22.81 -1.04 8.96
CA GLU A 45 -24.06 -1.79 8.78
C GLU A 45 -23.95 -2.77 7.60
N GLU A 46 -23.21 -2.40 6.56
CA GLU A 46 -22.93 -3.28 5.42
C GLU A 46 -22.22 -4.57 5.84
N VAL A 47 -21.16 -4.48 6.65
CA VAL A 47 -20.45 -5.65 7.19
C VAL A 47 -21.38 -6.46 8.08
N PHE A 48 -22.19 -5.79 8.90
CA PHE A 48 -23.18 -6.48 9.74
C PHE A 48 -24.19 -7.29 8.93
N LEU A 49 -24.69 -6.76 7.82
CA LEU A 49 -25.67 -7.44 6.97
C LEU A 49 -25.10 -8.70 6.31
N LYS A 50 -23.78 -8.77 6.09
CA LYS A 50 -23.07 -9.94 5.55
C LYS A 50 -22.99 -11.12 6.52
N HIS A 51 -23.18 -10.92 7.83
CA HIS A 51 -23.20 -12.03 8.79
C HIS A 51 -24.36 -13.01 8.59
N LYS A 52 -25.54 -12.52 8.15
CA LYS A 52 -26.72 -13.38 7.98
C LYS A 52 -26.52 -14.40 6.85
N PRO A 53 -26.11 -13.99 5.63
CA PRO A 53 -25.80 -14.96 4.59
C PRO A 53 -24.75 -15.98 5.02
N LEU A 54 -23.68 -15.57 5.71
CA LEU A 54 -22.65 -16.51 6.20
C LEU A 54 -23.22 -17.53 7.19
N ALA A 55 -24.03 -17.09 8.15
CA ALA A 55 -24.68 -17.99 9.09
C ALA A 55 -25.58 -19.01 8.38
N ASN A 56 -26.33 -18.55 7.38
CA ASN A 56 -27.17 -19.43 6.55
C ASN A 56 -26.33 -20.43 5.75
N MET A 57 -25.21 -19.99 5.17
CA MET A 57 -24.27 -20.87 4.48
C MET A 57 -23.70 -21.95 5.39
N TYR A 58 -23.29 -21.62 6.62
CA TYR A 58 -22.82 -22.61 7.59
C TYR A 58 -23.90 -23.64 7.93
N GLU A 59 -25.16 -23.22 8.09
CA GLU A 59 -26.26 -24.14 8.39
C GLU A 59 -26.46 -25.17 7.27
N HIS A 60 -26.48 -24.71 6.01
CA HIS A 60 -26.62 -25.59 4.86
C HIS A 60 -25.36 -26.45 4.64
N TYR A 61 -24.17 -25.88 4.84
CA TYR A 61 -22.92 -26.62 4.79
C TYR A 61 -22.91 -27.81 5.76
N ASN A 62 -23.37 -27.62 7.00
CA ASN A 62 -23.44 -28.70 7.98
C ASN A 62 -24.36 -29.84 7.52
N LYS A 63 -25.43 -29.54 6.77
CA LYS A 63 -26.36 -30.55 6.22
C LYS A 63 -25.70 -31.37 5.10
N LEU A 64 -24.75 -30.79 4.35
CA LEU A 64 -23.97 -31.50 3.32
C LEU A 64 -23.15 -32.66 3.89
N SER A 65 -22.82 -32.64 5.17
CA SER A 65 -22.10 -33.75 5.82
C SER A 65 -22.97 -35.02 5.98
N SER A 66 -24.30 -34.89 5.90
CA SER A 66 -25.27 -35.99 6.14
C SER A 66 -25.42 -36.97 4.95
N GLN A 67 -26.17 -38.06 5.15
CA GLN A 67 -26.37 -39.13 4.15
C GLN A 67 -27.29 -38.73 2.98
N ASN A 68 -28.20 -37.75 3.14
CA ASN A 68 -29.13 -37.27 2.10
C ASN A 68 -28.63 -35.98 1.41
N SER A 69 -27.33 -35.88 1.19
CA SER A 69 -26.64 -34.63 0.86
C SER A 69 -26.94 -34.03 -0.51
N CYS A 70 -27.54 -34.75 -1.46
CA CYS A 70 -27.69 -34.24 -2.83
C CYS A 70 -28.79 -33.19 -2.98
N ALA A 71 -29.89 -33.32 -2.21
CA ALA A 71 -30.90 -32.27 -2.14
C ALA A 71 -30.32 -31.01 -1.47
N ASP A 72 -29.63 -31.19 -0.34
CA ASP A 72 -28.95 -30.11 0.38
C ASP A 72 -27.85 -29.43 -0.48
N ALA A 73 -27.16 -30.20 -1.33
CA ALA A 73 -26.14 -29.69 -2.25
C ALA A 73 -26.75 -28.76 -3.31
N THR A 74 -27.94 -29.07 -3.80
CA THR A 74 -28.66 -28.21 -4.74
C THR A 74 -29.00 -26.87 -4.09
N ASP A 75 -29.54 -26.89 -2.87
CA ASP A 75 -29.85 -25.68 -2.10
C ASP A 75 -28.58 -24.86 -1.81
N PHE A 76 -27.48 -25.54 -1.47
CA PHE A 76 -26.20 -24.89 -1.21
C PHE A 76 -25.64 -24.16 -2.44
N VAL A 77 -25.67 -24.80 -3.62
CA VAL A 77 -25.22 -24.19 -4.89
C VAL A 77 -26.00 -22.92 -5.17
N GLN A 78 -27.33 -22.96 -4.98
CA GLN A 78 -28.17 -21.79 -5.18
C GLN A 78 -27.84 -20.67 -4.18
N LEU A 79 -27.74 -20.99 -2.89
CA LEU A 79 -27.40 -20.02 -1.85
C LEU A 79 -26.04 -19.36 -2.08
N TYR A 80 -25.04 -20.16 -2.47
CA TYR A 80 -23.71 -19.67 -2.82
C TYR A 80 -23.76 -18.71 -4.00
N SER A 81 -24.42 -19.12 -5.09
CA SER A 81 -24.53 -18.32 -6.31
C SER A 81 -25.18 -16.96 -6.05
N ASP A 82 -26.22 -16.92 -5.21
CA ASP A 82 -26.87 -15.68 -4.82
C ASP A 82 -25.96 -14.73 -4.02
N GLN A 83 -24.97 -15.26 -3.28
CA GLN A 83 -24.04 -14.45 -2.50
C GLN A 83 -22.81 -14.03 -3.29
N ILE A 84 -22.18 -14.94 -4.04
CA ILE A 84 -20.94 -14.66 -4.78
C ILE A 84 -21.17 -13.61 -5.87
N ASN A 85 -22.38 -13.54 -6.44
CA ASN A 85 -22.75 -12.51 -7.41
C ASN A 85 -22.76 -11.09 -6.83
N LYS A 86 -22.80 -10.95 -5.50
CA LYS A 86 -22.72 -9.66 -4.80
C LYS A 86 -21.28 -9.23 -4.52
N CYS A 87 -20.31 -10.12 -4.74
CA CYS A 87 -18.91 -9.80 -4.64
C CYS A 87 -18.52 -8.89 -5.81
N GLN A 88 -18.12 -7.68 -5.47
CA GLN A 88 -17.54 -6.73 -6.39
C GLN A 88 -16.04 -6.96 -6.33
N GLY A 89 -15.35 -7.05 -7.47
CA GLY A 89 -13.92 -7.44 -7.63
C GLY A 89 -12.88 -6.56 -6.93
N VAL A 90 -13.16 -6.11 -5.72
CA VAL A 90 -12.28 -5.51 -4.74
C VAL A 90 -11.48 -6.66 -4.13
N VAL A 91 -10.16 -6.55 -4.22
CA VAL A 91 -9.19 -7.63 -3.99
C VAL A 91 -9.13 -8.16 -2.54
N SER A 92 -10.04 -7.75 -1.65
CA SER A 92 -9.97 -8.11 -0.23
C SER A 92 -11.29 -7.96 0.55
N ASP A 93 -12.43 -8.35 -0.01
CA ASP A 93 -13.66 -8.40 0.78
C ASP A 93 -13.68 -9.67 1.66
N ASP A 94 -13.61 -9.52 2.98
CA ASP A 94 -13.53 -10.64 3.94
C ASP A 94 -14.69 -11.63 3.79
N PHE A 95 -15.88 -11.14 3.42
CA PHE A 95 -17.03 -11.99 3.16
C PHE A 95 -16.84 -12.84 1.91
N CYS A 96 -16.38 -12.25 0.79
CA CYS A 96 -16.10 -12.99 -0.44
C CYS A 96 -14.96 -14.00 -0.25
N ASN A 97 -13.94 -13.64 0.53
CA ASN A 97 -12.87 -14.57 0.93
C ASN A 97 -13.42 -15.78 1.70
N GLU A 98 -14.41 -15.58 2.57
CA GLU A 98 -15.06 -16.68 3.29
C GLU A 98 -15.93 -17.55 2.36
N LEU A 99 -16.64 -16.94 1.40
CA LEU A 99 -17.37 -17.68 0.36
C LEU A 99 -16.44 -18.59 -0.45
N GLU A 100 -15.24 -18.12 -0.80
CA GLU A 100 -14.25 -18.94 -1.51
C GLU A 100 -13.75 -20.14 -0.69
N LYS A 101 -13.78 -20.07 0.65
CA LYS A 101 -13.51 -21.25 1.50
C LYS A 101 -14.66 -22.25 1.42
N PHE A 102 -15.90 -21.76 1.55
CA PHE A 102 -17.10 -22.60 1.38
C PHE A 102 -17.13 -23.34 0.04
N LYS A 103 -16.73 -22.67 -1.04
CA LYS A 103 -16.59 -23.28 -2.36
C LYS A 103 -15.64 -24.48 -2.32
N LYS A 104 -14.43 -24.31 -1.77
CA LYS A 104 -13.42 -25.38 -1.71
C LYS A 104 -13.93 -26.58 -0.92
N ASP A 105 -14.56 -26.32 0.23
CA ASP A 105 -15.10 -27.38 1.08
C ASP A 105 -16.24 -28.12 0.37
N TYR A 106 -17.16 -27.40 -0.28
CA TYR A 106 -18.22 -27.98 -1.08
C TYR A 106 -17.70 -28.86 -2.23
N GLU A 107 -16.77 -28.35 -3.03
CA GLU A 107 -16.19 -29.07 -4.18
C GLU A 107 -15.46 -30.34 -3.72
N SER A 108 -14.81 -30.30 -2.55
CA SER A 108 -14.21 -31.49 -1.94
C SER A 108 -15.26 -32.53 -1.54
N ILE A 109 -16.36 -32.11 -0.90
CA ILE A 109 -17.43 -33.01 -0.45
C ILE A 109 -18.16 -33.63 -1.65
N ILE A 110 -18.57 -32.80 -2.62
CA ILE A 110 -19.45 -33.25 -3.71
C ILE A 110 -18.75 -34.23 -4.66
N GLN A 111 -17.44 -34.08 -4.85
CA GLN A 111 -16.61 -35.05 -5.58
C GLN A 111 -16.66 -36.45 -4.97
N THR A 112 -16.73 -36.56 -3.64
CA THR A 112 -16.79 -37.86 -2.96
C THR A 112 -18.18 -38.49 -2.99
N LYS A 113 -19.24 -37.69 -3.01
CA LYS A 113 -20.63 -38.17 -2.88
C LYS A 113 -21.33 -38.44 -4.20
N ASN A 114 -20.79 -37.94 -5.32
CA ASN A 114 -21.27 -38.17 -6.68
C ASN A 114 -22.79 -37.94 -6.85
N CYS A 115 -23.23 -36.70 -6.66
CA CYS A 115 -24.63 -36.29 -6.82
C CYS A 115 -24.96 -35.99 -8.29
N PRO A 116 -25.73 -36.84 -8.99
CA PRO A 116 -26.06 -36.61 -10.39
C PRO A 116 -26.96 -35.37 -10.56
N GLY A 117 -26.62 -34.50 -11.50
CA GLY A 117 -27.40 -33.30 -11.83
C GLY A 117 -27.13 -32.09 -10.94
N VAL A 118 -26.22 -32.19 -9.97
CA VAL A 118 -25.77 -31.06 -9.13
C VAL A 118 -24.41 -30.58 -9.63
N GLU A 119 -24.22 -29.26 -9.70
CA GLU A 119 -22.96 -28.67 -10.13
C GLU A 119 -21.83 -29.00 -9.14
N ASN A 120 -20.75 -29.60 -9.63
CA ASN A 120 -19.62 -30.05 -8.83
C ASN A 120 -18.49 -29.02 -8.75
N THR A 121 -18.63 -27.89 -9.44
CA THR A 121 -17.70 -26.76 -9.44
C THR A 121 -18.54 -25.50 -9.30
N LEU A 122 -18.10 -24.54 -8.48
CA LEU A 122 -18.82 -23.29 -8.28
C LEU A 122 -18.05 -22.12 -8.92
N PRO A 123 -18.73 -21.06 -9.37
CA PRO A 123 -18.05 -19.89 -9.91
C PRO A 123 -17.22 -19.20 -8.82
N SER A 124 -16.02 -18.72 -9.17
CA SER A 124 -15.26 -17.83 -8.28
C SER A 124 -15.66 -16.37 -8.49
N GLU A 125 -15.29 -15.52 -7.54
CA GLU A 125 -15.46 -14.07 -7.69
C GLU A 125 -14.78 -13.57 -8.98
N PRO A 126 -15.41 -12.62 -9.71
CA PRO A 126 -14.76 -11.93 -10.82
C PRO A 126 -13.54 -11.14 -10.30
N LYS A 127 -12.35 -11.71 -10.47
CA LYS A 127 -11.09 -11.03 -10.18
C LYS A 127 -10.93 -9.85 -11.14
N TYR A 128 -11.12 -8.62 -10.67
CA TYR A 128 -10.60 -7.46 -11.39
C TYR A 128 -9.09 -7.60 -11.36
N SER A 129 -8.48 -7.92 -12.51
CA SER A 129 -7.03 -7.88 -12.61
C SER A 129 -6.61 -6.44 -12.33
N SER A 130 -6.01 -6.20 -11.17
CA SER A 130 -5.19 -5.02 -10.92
C SER A 130 -3.95 -5.12 -11.81
N SER A 131 -4.13 -5.04 -13.11
CA SER A 131 -3.05 -4.81 -14.04
C SER A 131 -2.61 -3.38 -13.76
N SER A 132 -1.53 -3.27 -12.99
CA SER A 132 -0.80 -2.07 -12.64
C SER A 132 -0.16 -1.43 -13.87
N THR A 133 -0.95 -1.11 -14.89
CA THR A 133 -0.50 -0.45 -16.12
C THR A 133 -0.87 1.04 -16.17
N ILE A 134 -1.70 1.52 -15.24
CA ILE A 134 -2.04 2.95 -15.15
C ILE A 134 -0.90 3.77 -14.48
N LEU A 135 -0.01 3.12 -13.71
CA LEU A 135 1.09 3.79 -13.00
C LEU A 135 2.40 3.93 -13.80
N THR A 136 2.50 3.41 -15.02
CA THR A 136 3.69 3.61 -15.86
C THR A 136 3.61 4.84 -16.76
N VAL A 137 2.41 5.38 -17.04
CA VAL A 137 2.23 6.49 -17.99
C VAL A 137 2.34 7.87 -17.33
N SER A 138 2.10 7.99 -16.00
CA SER A 138 2.17 9.27 -15.29
C SER A 138 3.61 9.70 -14.94
N SER A 139 4.54 8.75 -14.78
CA SER A 139 5.93 9.05 -14.42
C SER A 139 6.73 9.74 -15.53
N THR A 140 6.33 9.64 -16.80
CA THR A 140 7.07 10.28 -17.90
C THR A 140 6.88 11.78 -17.96
N ILE A 141 5.80 12.33 -17.39
CA ILE A 141 5.52 13.78 -17.38
C ILE A 141 6.06 14.44 -16.11
N LEU A 142 5.97 13.76 -14.96
CA LEU A 142 6.43 14.32 -13.68
C LEU A 142 7.96 14.40 -13.58
N THR A 143 8.67 13.42 -14.16
CA THR A 143 10.13 13.35 -14.14
C THR A 143 10.82 14.55 -14.83
N PRO A 144 10.47 14.94 -16.08
CA PRO A 144 11.10 16.10 -16.73
C PRO A 144 10.77 17.43 -16.03
N LEU A 145 9.59 17.59 -15.43
CA LEU A 145 9.23 18.79 -14.65
C LEU A 145 10.12 18.96 -13.41
N ILE A 146 10.34 17.90 -12.65
CA ILE A 146 11.22 17.92 -11.48
C ILE A 146 12.68 18.16 -11.90
N LEU A 147 13.13 17.55 -13.00
CA LEU A 147 14.47 17.80 -13.57
C LEU A 147 14.64 19.26 -14.00
N PHE A 148 13.64 19.86 -14.64
CA PHE A 148 13.69 21.26 -15.07
C PHE A 148 13.77 22.23 -13.87
N ILE A 149 12.97 21.97 -12.82
CA ILE A 149 12.98 22.78 -11.61
C ILE A 149 14.33 22.64 -10.90
N THR A 150 14.83 21.43 -10.69
CA THR A 150 16.12 21.22 -10.02
C THR A 150 17.32 21.74 -10.83
N TYR A 151 17.26 21.69 -12.17
CA TYR A 151 18.26 22.29 -13.04
C TYR A 151 18.28 23.82 -12.94
N LYS A 152 17.10 24.46 -12.86
CA LYS A 152 16.98 25.92 -12.82
C LYS A 152 17.20 26.50 -11.42
N PHE A 153 16.77 25.80 -10.37
CA PHE A 153 16.72 26.33 -9.00
C PHE A 153 17.76 25.75 -8.04
N THR A 154 18.46 24.67 -8.40
CA THR A 154 19.51 24.11 -7.54
C THR A 154 20.89 24.44 -8.12
N PRO A 155 21.82 25.07 -7.37
CA PRO A 155 23.08 25.60 -7.90
C PRO A 155 24.14 24.49 -8.09
N PHE A 156 23.73 23.27 -8.44
CA PHE A 156 24.63 22.16 -8.69
C PHE A 156 25.54 22.39 -9.91
N GLY A 157 25.11 23.20 -10.88
CA GLY A 157 25.95 23.56 -12.04
C GLY A 157 27.26 24.26 -11.66
N SER A 158 27.25 25.12 -10.62
CA SER A 158 28.46 25.79 -10.13
C SER A 158 29.39 24.83 -9.37
N ILE A 159 28.82 23.90 -8.61
CA ILE A 159 29.57 22.87 -7.86
C ILE A 159 30.22 21.87 -8.83
N ILE A 160 29.49 21.39 -9.84
CA ILE A 160 30.02 20.44 -10.82
C ILE A 160 31.13 21.08 -11.65
N ARG A 161 30.94 22.33 -12.13
CA ARG A 161 31.96 23.06 -12.88
C ARG A 161 33.23 23.31 -12.05
N SER A 162 33.08 23.64 -10.77
CA SER A 162 34.23 23.83 -9.88
C SER A 162 34.97 22.52 -9.56
N ARG A 163 34.27 21.39 -9.42
CA ARG A 163 34.90 20.06 -9.25
C ARG A 163 35.64 19.58 -10.50
N ILE A 164 35.08 19.78 -11.69
CA ILE A 164 35.74 19.45 -12.97
C ILE A 164 36.98 20.33 -13.20
N LYS A 165 36.92 21.62 -12.83
CA LYS A 165 38.10 22.50 -12.91
C LYS A 165 39.21 22.06 -11.95
N LYS A 166 38.84 21.65 -10.73
CA LYS A 166 39.81 21.12 -9.73
C LYS A 166 40.46 19.82 -10.18
N SER A 167 39.70 18.89 -10.79
CA SER A 167 40.29 17.62 -11.28
C SER A 167 41.24 17.80 -12.47
N LYS A 168 41.02 18.80 -13.33
CA LYS A 168 41.95 19.14 -14.42
C LYS A 168 43.26 19.76 -13.91
N GLN A 169 43.22 20.51 -12.80
CA GLN A 169 44.44 21.04 -12.19
C GLN A 169 45.31 19.93 -11.57
N THR A 170 44.71 18.98 -10.86
CA THR A 170 45.47 17.85 -10.27
C THR A 170 46.09 16.92 -11.32
N LEU A 171 45.50 16.77 -12.52
CA LEU A 171 46.14 16.00 -13.60
C LEU A 171 47.36 16.73 -14.19
N HIS A 172 47.29 18.06 -14.34
CA HIS A 172 48.37 18.86 -14.92
C HIS A 172 49.55 19.04 -13.94
N ASP A 173 49.31 18.97 -12.63
CA ASP A 173 50.34 19.00 -11.60
C ASP A 173 51.06 17.64 -11.44
N VAL A 174 50.36 16.52 -11.66
CA VAL A 174 50.97 15.18 -11.65
C VAL A 174 51.84 14.94 -12.89
N ASP A 175 51.46 15.47 -14.05
CA ASP A 175 52.24 15.36 -15.31
C ASP A 175 53.45 16.32 -15.38
N LYS A 176 53.49 17.36 -14.54
CA LYS A 176 54.65 18.26 -14.38
C LYS A 176 55.61 17.84 -13.26
N GLY A 177 55.24 16.88 -12.42
CA GLY A 177 56.05 16.39 -11.31
C GLY A 177 57.11 15.35 -11.68
N GLU A 178 57.16 14.91 -12.94
CA GLU A 178 58.07 13.84 -13.40
C GLU A 178 59.16 14.30 -14.38
N ASN A 179 59.29 15.61 -14.65
CA ASN A 179 60.37 16.14 -15.47
C ASN A 179 61.06 17.35 -14.82
N ILE A 180 62.39 17.22 -14.68
CA ILE A 180 63.40 18.22 -14.30
C ILE A 180 63.85 18.15 -12.82
N ILE A 181 64.57 17.07 -12.51
CA ILE A 181 65.79 17.15 -11.72
C ILE A 181 66.86 17.82 -12.60
N THR A 182 67.48 18.92 -12.17
CA THR A 182 68.94 19.19 -12.17
C THR A 182 69.29 20.69 -12.04
N HIS A 183 70.00 21.00 -10.95
CA HIS A 183 71.09 21.99 -10.74
C HIS A 183 71.08 23.38 -11.42
N THR A 184 71.26 24.46 -10.63
CA THR A 184 72.56 25.14 -10.39
C THR A 184 72.39 26.57 -9.80
N TYR A 185 73.10 26.81 -8.70
CA TYR A 185 73.79 28.03 -8.20
C TYR A 185 73.62 29.39 -8.94
N GLU A 186 73.19 30.45 -8.24
CA GLU A 186 74.01 31.60 -7.77
C GLU A 186 73.15 32.86 -7.42
N LYS A 187 73.79 33.78 -6.68
CA LYS A 187 73.33 34.83 -5.78
C LYS A 187 73.31 36.24 -6.42
N SER A 188 72.56 37.16 -5.78
CA SER A 188 72.68 38.65 -5.80
C SER A 188 72.04 39.39 -6.99
N ASN A 189 71.66 40.68 -6.98
CA ASN A 189 71.34 41.77 -6.04
C ASN A 189 71.19 43.02 -6.96
N ARG A 190 70.21 43.92 -6.75
CA ARG A 190 70.33 45.41 -6.84
C ARG A 190 69.05 46.18 -7.21
N ASN A 191 68.92 47.30 -6.49
CA ASN A 191 67.98 48.44 -6.58
C ASN A 191 68.23 49.39 -7.78
N SER A 192 67.20 50.19 -8.12
CA SER A 192 67.25 51.61 -8.55
C SER A 192 65.81 52.20 -8.50
N GLY A 193 65.39 53.16 -7.65
CA GLY A 193 65.71 54.61 -7.56
C GLY A 193 65.05 55.41 -8.71
N ASN A 194 64.26 56.49 -8.62
CA ASN A 194 63.95 57.52 -7.60
C ASN A 194 62.67 58.36 -7.97
N MET A 195 62.00 58.89 -6.92
CA MET A 195 61.17 60.11 -6.60
C MET A 195 61.03 61.29 -7.64
N PRO A 196 60.19 62.39 -7.48
CA PRO A 196 59.55 63.00 -6.29
C PRO A 196 58.07 63.50 -6.42
N PHE A 197 57.36 63.92 -5.36
CA PHE A 197 57.25 65.31 -4.85
C PHE A 197 56.71 65.40 -3.41
N ASN A 198 57.18 66.41 -2.67
CA ASN A 198 56.81 66.82 -1.31
C ASN A 198 55.54 67.70 -1.27
N MET A 199 54.71 67.55 -0.23
CA MET A 199 53.96 68.68 0.37
C MET A 199 53.93 68.51 1.88
N ALA A 200 54.37 69.55 2.60
CA ALA A 200 54.25 69.70 4.04
C ALA A 200 53.07 70.64 4.34
N TYR A 201 52.29 70.32 5.37
CA TYR A 201 51.51 71.31 6.13
C TYR A 201 51.37 70.83 7.59
N HIS A 202 51.93 71.61 8.52
CA HIS A 202 51.49 71.73 9.92
C HIS A 202 50.41 72.85 9.96
N SER A 203 49.51 73.05 10.93
CA SER A 203 49.40 72.75 12.36
C SER A 203 47.91 72.89 12.76
N VAL A 204 47.46 72.25 13.85
CA VAL A 204 47.19 72.85 15.19
C VAL A 204 47.28 71.72 16.22
#